data_AF-A0A8H6YBT4-F1
#
_entry.id   AF-A0A8H6YBT4-F1
#
_cell.length_a   1.000
_cell.length_b   1.000
_cell.length_c   1.000
_cell.angle_alpha   90.00
_cell.angle_beta   90.00
_cell.angle_gamma   90.00
#
_symmetry.space_group_name_H-M   'P 1'
#
loop_
_entity.id
_entity.type
_entity.pdbx_description
1 polymer ?
#
loop_
_entity_poly.entity_id
_entity_poly.type
_entity_poly.pdbx_seq_one_letter_code
_entity_poly.pdbx_strand_id
1 'polypeptide(L)'
;MGIVIDNFGSTRNIWYAVHRTEDTETHNWVFKNHLRTALRPPEALGSDRRPSVIASANNRLPLTFHFYCLFHLGGNVETNIRPVLKSDWDDFKRDFWVVYRAVSPKEFERLWGELTTKYPAASKYLDEELYPCRAQWAWAWISNVFTAGVRTTGRVEGENRINKAIGGPKKTFLQLFNGLNQRTEEQTNKDLIQVRQSSRCRHESNLESLFAGPLKILRDHAGPFALQTCYKQMQDSLFYSTEVVQHPSEVASWTEYALRSAKEASFEWIPGEETQMLNAFNNDKAHVSVQWLIALVTKRGLTMGVMFVIAACQLTWVFPAAISFVFGSMFRIFHSISHLFGLGGYKTQILL
;
A
#
# COMPACT_ATOMS: atom_id res chain seq x y z
N MET A 1 -13.22 -15.79 -7.97
CA MET A 1 -12.95 -16.19 -6.56
C MET A 1 -12.83 -14.90 -5.77
N GLY A 2 -13.26 -14.88 -4.52
CA GLY A 2 -12.99 -13.76 -3.62
C GLY A 2 -11.93 -14.16 -2.62
N ILE A 3 -10.92 -13.33 -2.46
CA ILE A 3 -9.90 -13.50 -1.43
C ILE A 3 -9.91 -12.32 -0.47
N VAL A 4 -9.48 -12.55 0.76
CA VAL A 4 -9.31 -11.52 1.79
C VAL A 4 -7.92 -11.62 2.40
N ILE A 5 -7.50 -10.55 3.06
CA ILE A 5 -6.34 -10.61 3.97
C ILE A 5 -6.90 -10.76 5.38
N ASP A 6 -6.51 -11.84 6.05
CA ASP A 6 -6.93 -12.09 7.42
C ASP A 6 -6.11 -11.30 8.45
N ASN A 7 -6.46 -11.46 9.73
CA ASN A 7 -5.83 -10.77 10.84
C ASN A 7 -4.37 -11.22 11.10
N PHE A 8 -3.82 -12.14 10.31
CA PHE A 8 -2.41 -12.54 10.32
C PHE A 8 -1.66 -12.04 9.09
N GLY A 9 -2.30 -11.26 8.20
CA GLY A 9 -1.72 -10.81 6.94
C GLY A 9 -1.69 -11.90 5.86
N SER A 10 -2.33 -13.05 6.12
CA SER A 10 -2.37 -14.19 5.22
C SER A 10 -3.50 -14.03 4.21
N THR A 11 -3.29 -14.54 2.99
CA THR A 11 -4.34 -14.61 1.97
C THR A 11 -5.30 -15.75 2.30
N ARG A 12 -6.61 -15.48 2.30
CA ARG A 12 -7.66 -16.47 2.50
C ARG A 12 -8.71 -16.40 1.40
N ASN A 13 -9.13 -17.55 0.89
CA ASN A 13 -10.23 -17.63 -0.05
C ASN A 13 -11.55 -17.65 0.75
N ILE A 14 -12.47 -16.71 0.45
CA ILE A 14 -13.76 -16.60 1.15
C ILE A 14 -14.92 -17.18 0.35
N TRP A 15 -14.76 -17.31 -0.96
CA TRP A 15 -15.70 -18.02 -1.82
C TRP A 15 -15.07 -18.36 -3.16
N TYR A 16 -15.58 -19.44 -3.75
CA TYR A 16 -15.38 -19.79 -5.14
C TYR A 16 -16.71 -19.64 -5.86
N ALA A 17 -16.68 -19.04 -7.05
CA ALA A 17 -17.84 -18.92 -7.90
C ALA A 17 -17.49 -19.56 -9.24
N VAL A 18 -18.30 -20.53 -9.67
CA VAL A 18 -18.19 -21.16 -10.98
C VAL A 18 -19.43 -20.76 -11.77
N HIS A 19 -19.23 -20.00 -12.84
CA HIS A 19 -20.29 -19.47 -13.67
C HIS A 19 -19.86 -19.52 -15.14
N ARG A 20 -20.85 -19.53 -16.04
CA ARG A 20 -20.62 -19.63 -17.49
C ARG A 20 -20.18 -18.30 -18.10
N THR A 21 -20.64 -17.18 -17.55
CA THR A 21 -20.46 -15.84 -18.11
C THR A 21 -19.82 -14.90 -17.09
N GLU A 22 -19.17 -13.83 -17.55
CA GLU A 22 -18.53 -12.81 -16.71
C GLU A 22 -19.25 -11.44 -16.85
N ASP A 23 -20.58 -11.47 -16.82
CA ASP A 23 -21.45 -10.31 -16.95
C ASP A 23 -21.84 -9.69 -15.59
N THR A 24 -22.48 -8.51 -15.63
CA THR A 24 -22.87 -7.77 -14.42
C THR A 24 -23.88 -8.54 -13.57
N GLU A 25 -24.79 -9.31 -14.16
CA GLU A 25 -25.80 -10.07 -13.43
C GLU A 25 -25.16 -11.21 -12.61
N THR A 26 -24.20 -11.90 -13.22
CA THR A 26 -23.45 -12.96 -12.57
C THR A 26 -22.63 -12.42 -11.41
N HIS A 27 -21.90 -11.33 -11.60
CA HIS A 27 -21.16 -10.67 -10.50
C HIS A 27 -22.10 -10.15 -9.41
N ASN A 28 -23.28 -9.61 -9.79
CA ASN A 28 -24.29 -9.17 -8.84
C ASN A 28 -24.77 -10.32 -7.95
N TRP A 29 -24.97 -11.50 -8.55
CA TRP A 29 -25.34 -12.71 -7.82
C TRP A 29 -24.23 -13.14 -6.87
N VAL A 30 -22.96 -13.10 -7.29
CA VAL A 30 -21.81 -13.41 -6.43
C VAL A 30 -21.75 -12.47 -5.22
N PHE A 31 -21.80 -11.16 -5.42
CA PHE A 31 -21.77 -10.20 -4.30
C PHE A 31 -23.00 -10.31 -3.41
N LYS A 32 -24.19 -10.54 -3.98
CA LYS A 32 -25.40 -10.79 -3.19
C LYS A 32 -25.23 -12.00 -2.27
N ASN A 33 -24.67 -13.11 -2.75
CA ASN A 33 -24.46 -14.29 -1.92
C ASN A 33 -23.34 -14.09 -0.90
N HIS A 34 -22.27 -13.39 -1.27
CA HIS A 34 -21.25 -12.99 -0.31
C HIS A 34 -21.84 -12.16 0.84
N LEU A 35 -22.68 -11.17 0.54
CA LEU A 35 -23.31 -10.32 1.56
C LEU A 35 -24.32 -11.07 2.44
N ARG A 36 -24.82 -12.24 2.03
CA ARG A 36 -25.66 -13.10 2.87
C ARG A 36 -24.88 -13.81 3.96
N THR A 37 -23.59 -14.05 3.74
CA THR A 37 -22.71 -14.77 4.67
C THR A 37 -21.75 -13.83 5.39
N ALA A 38 -21.44 -12.68 4.81
CA ALA A 38 -20.63 -11.65 5.42
C ALA A 38 -21.41 -10.91 6.52
N LEU A 39 -20.75 -10.67 7.66
CA LEU A 39 -21.32 -9.85 8.74
C LEU A 39 -21.50 -8.39 8.32
N ARG A 40 -20.64 -7.89 7.43
CA ARG A 40 -20.69 -6.55 6.86
C ARG A 40 -20.04 -6.50 5.49
N PRO A 41 -20.41 -5.54 4.62
CA PRO A 41 -19.69 -5.29 3.38
C PRO A 41 -18.22 -4.97 3.64
N PRO A 42 -17.31 -5.29 2.71
CA PRO A 42 -15.92 -4.91 2.83
C PRO A 42 -15.75 -3.39 2.81
N GLU A 43 -14.73 -2.88 3.51
CA GLU A 43 -14.38 -1.45 3.49
C GLU A 43 -13.74 -1.07 2.14
N ALA A 44 -12.94 -1.99 1.58
CA ALA A 44 -12.29 -1.82 0.30
C ALA A 44 -12.40 -3.08 -0.56
N LEU A 45 -12.51 -2.88 -1.87
CA LEU A 45 -12.50 -3.91 -2.89
C LEU A 45 -11.41 -3.59 -3.91
N GLY A 46 -10.48 -4.51 -4.11
CA GLY A 46 -9.52 -4.43 -5.20
C GLY A 46 -9.94 -5.36 -6.35
N SER A 47 -10.01 -4.85 -7.58
CA SER A 47 -10.24 -5.70 -8.76
C SER A 47 -9.48 -5.21 -9.98
N ASP A 48 -9.56 -5.97 -11.06
CA ASP A 48 -9.29 -5.46 -12.40
C ASP A 48 -10.32 -4.39 -12.82
N ARG A 49 -9.99 -3.62 -13.86
CA ARG A 49 -10.88 -2.58 -14.42
C ARG A 49 -11.88 -3.19 -15.41
N ARG A 50 -12.62 -4.23 -14.99
CA ARG A 50 -13.67 -4.84 -15.82
C ARG A 50 -15.00 -4.10 -15.66
N PRO A 51 -15.66 -3.68 -16.76
CA PRO A 51 -16.94 -2.98 -16.68
C PRO A 51 -18.02 -3.74 -15.90
N SER A 52 -18.10 -5.07 -16.05
CA SER A 52 -19.09 -5.89 -15.35
C SER A 52 -18.87 -5.94 -13.84
N VAL A 53 -17.62 -6.02 -13.39
CA VAL A 53 -17.24 -6.00 -11.97
C VAL A 53 -17.49 -4.61 -11.38
N ILE A 54 -17.07 -3.54 -12.07
CA ILE A 54 -17.29 -2.15 -11.65
C ILE A 54 -18.79 -1.87 -11.47
N ALA A 55 -19.60 -2.21 -12.48
CA ALA A 55 -21.04 -2.03 -12.40
C ALA A 55 -21.66 -2.82 -11.24
N SER A 56 -21.22 -4.07 -11.04
CA SER A 56 -21.69 -4.91 -9.94
C SER A 56 -21.28 -4.37 -8.56
N ALA A 57 -20.06 -3.85 -8.43
CA ALA A 57 -19.57 -3.24 -7.20
C ALA A 57 -20.40 -2.01 -6.84
N ASN A 58 -20.67 -1.14 -7.81
CA ASN A 58 -21.55 0.02 -7.61
C ASN A 58 -22.98 -0.39 -7.22
N ASN A 59 -23.51 -1.47 -7.82
CA ASN A 59 -24.87 -1.94 -7.55
C ASN A 59 -25.04 -2.64 -6.20
N ARG A 60 -24.03 -3.38 -5.73
CA ARG A 60 -24.15 -4.28 -4.56
C ARG A 60 -23.31 -3.86 -3.37
N LEU A 61 -22.26 -3.09 -3.59
CA LEU A 61 -21.29 -2.66 -2.59
C LEU A 61 -21.11 -1.13 -2.63
N PRO A 62 -22.19 -0.32 -2.57
CA PRO A 62 -22.11 1.14 -2.80
C PRO A 62 -21.31 1.90 -1.74
N LEU A 63 -21.08 1.30 -0.56
CA LEU A 63 -20.28 1.87 0.52
C LEU A 63 -18.83 1.34 0.55
N THR A 64 -18.52 0.37 -0.30
CA THR A 64 -17.16 -0.19 -0.40
C THR A 64 -16.33 0.68 -1.32
N PHE A 65 -15.15 1.09 -0.85
CA PHE A 65 -14.21 1.79 -1.70
C PHE A 65 -13.62 0.83 -2.74
N HIS A 66 -13.97 1.02 -4.00
CA HIS A 66 -13.45 0.23 -5.11
C HIS A 66 -12.18 0.85 -5.66
N PHE A 67 -11.08 0.09 -5.69
CA PHE A 67 -9.83 0.51 -6.29
C PHE A 67 -9.32 -0.49 -7.32
N TYR A 68 -8.55 0.02 -8.28
CA TYR A 68 -8.03 -0.78 -9.39
C TYR A 68 -6.66 -1.34 -9.07
N CYS A 69 -6.44 -2.57 -9.51
CA CYS A 69 -5.14 -3.22 -9.44
C CYS A 69 -4.10 -2.48 -10.29
N LEU A 70 -2.94 -2.17 -9.72
CA LEU A 70 -1.85 -1.48 -10.41
C LEU A 70 -1.26 -2.27 -11.59
N PHE A 71 -1.27 -3.60 -11.52
CA PHE A 71 -0.77 -4.44 -12.61
C PHE A 71 -1.63 -4.24 -13.88
N HIS A 72 -2.95 -4.32 -13.73
CA HIS A 72 -3.88 -4.10 -14.84
C HIS A 72 -3.93 -2.62 -15.26
N LEU A 73 -3.78 -1.68 -14.32
CA LEU A 73 -3.63 -0.26 -14.66
C LEU A 73 -2.42 -0.05 -15.58
N GLY A 74 -1.25 -0.56 -15.19
CA GLY A 74 -0.01 -0.46 -15.97
C GLY A 74 -0.15 -1.13 -17.34
N GLY A 75 -0.73 -2.32 -17.40
CA GLY A 75 -0.99 -3.02 -18.66
C GLY A 75 -1.95 -2.27 -19.60
N ASN A 76 -3.00 -1.65 -19.05
CA ASN A 76 -3.94 -0.84 -19.83
C ASN A 76 -3.29 0.44 -20.36
N VAL A 77 -2.50 1.12 -19.52
CA VAL A 77 -1.70 2.30 -19.91
C VAL A 77 -0.74 1.93 -21.04
N GLU A 78 -0.01 0.81 -20.89
CA GLU A 78 0.92 0.33 -21.90
C GLU A 78 0.23 0.00 -23.23
N THR A 79 -0.89 -0.74 -23.18
CA THR A 79 -1.61 -1.15 -24.38
C THR A 79 -2.14 0.05 -25.18
N ASN A 80 -2.61 1.10 -24.51
CA ASN A 80 -3.27 2.24 -25.16
C ASN A 80 -2.31 3.37 -25.52
N ILE A 81 -1.23 3.58 -24.74
CA ILE A 81 -0.36 4.75 -24.89
C ILE A 81 0.98 4.41 -25.57
N ARG A 82 1.54 3.22 -25.34
CA ARG A 82 2.82 2.84 -25.96
C ARG A 82 2.81 2.93 -27.49
N PRO A 83 1.76 2.51 -28.21
CA PRO A 83 1.72 2.61 -29.67
C PRO A 83 1.75 4.05 -30.20
N VAL A 84 1.19 5.02 -29.44
CA VAL A 84 1.11 6.41 -29.86
C VAL A 84 2.37 7.21 -29.52
N LEU A 85 3.06 6.88 -28.41
CA LEU A 85 4.26 7.60 -27.97
C LEU A 85 5.58 7.06 -28.55
N LYS A 86 5.64 5.78 -28.94
CA LYS A 86 6.83 5.14 -29.53
C LYS A 86 8.12 5.39 -28.72
N SER A 87 8.97 6.33 -29.16
CA SER A 87 10.25 6.67 -28.49
C SER A 87 10.05 7.31 -27.12
N ASP A 88 8.95 8.02 -26.92
CA ASP A 88 8.70 8.80 -25.71
C ASP A 88 8.07 7.95 -24.59
N TRP A 89 7.82 6.66 -24.87
CA TRP A 89 7.13 5.74 -23.98
C TRP A 89 7.81 5.57 -22.62
N ASP A 90 9.13 5.36 -22.60
CA ASP A 90 9.83 5.08 -21.35
C ASP A 90 9.85 6.32 -20.43
N ASP A 91 9.99 7.50 -21.01
CA ASP A 91 9.89 8.76 -20.29
C ASP A 91 8.47 9.01 -19.77
N PHE A 92 7.46 8.79 -20.62
CA PHE A 92 6.06 8.87 -20.22
C PHE A 92 5.74 7.91 -19.08
N LYS A 93 6.19 6.65 -19.17
CA LYS A 93 5.94 5.63 -18.16
C LYS A 93 6.50 6.07 -16.81
N ARG A 94 7.72 6.62 -16.78
CA ARG A 94 8.34 7.18 -15.56
C ARG A 94 7.50 8.31 -14.98
N ASP A 95 7.10 9.27 -15.81
CA ASP A 95 6.34 10.45 -15.40
C ASP A 95 4.92 10.06 -14.93
N PHE A 96 4.25 9.12 -15.60
CA PHE A 96 2.95 8.59 -15.21
C PHE A 96 2.98 7.99 -13.80
N TRP A 97 4.03 7.22 -13.47
CA TRP A 97 4.16 6.66 -12.13
C TRP A 97 4.51 7.70 -11.07
N VAL A 98 5.14 8.82 -11.44
CA VAL A 98 5.28 9.99 -10.56
C VAL A 98 3.91 10.59 -10.23
N VAL A 99 3.05 10.76 -11.24
CA VAL A 99 1.67 11.25 -11.04
C VAL A 99 0.85 10.30 -10.15
N TYR A 100 0.92 8.98 -10.39
CA TYR A 100 0.27 7.98 -9.53
C TYR A 100 0.66 8.14 -8.06
N ARG A 101 1.93 8.42 -7.77
CA ARG A 101 2.50 8.56 -6.42
C ARG A 101 2.25 9.91 -5.76
N ALA A 102 1.53 10.83 -6.42
CA ALA A 102 1.18 12.11 -5.83
C ALA A 102 0.56 11.92 -4.43
N VAL A 103 1.10 12.65 -3.44
CA VAL A 103 0.74 12.48 -2.03
C VAL A 103 -0.52 13.28 -1.62
N SER A 104 -1.05 14.10 -2.52
CA SER A 104 -2.27 14.87 -2.29
C SER A 104 -3.00 15.13 -3.61
N PRO A 105 -4.32 15.39 -3.57
CA PRO A 105 -5.07 15.77 -4.77
C PRO A 105 -4.49 17.01 -5.46
N LYS A 106 -4.05 18.01 -4.70
CA LYS A 106 -3.43 19.23 -5.27
C LYS A 106 -2.16 18.93 -6.06
N GLU A 107 -1.31 18.06 -5.52
CA GLU A 107 -0.08 17.63 -6.19
C GLU A 107 -0.39 16.76 -7.40
N PHE A 108 -1.42 15.91 -7.31
CA PHE A 108 -1.89 15.12 -8.44
C PHE A 108 -2.31 16.02 -9.60
N GLU A 109 -3.17 17.01 -9.39
CA GLU A 109 -3.66 17.89 -10.47
C GLU A 109 -2.51 18.67 -11.14
N ARG A 110 -1.51 19.11 -10.35
CA ARG A 110 -0.31 19.77 -10.89
C ARG A 110 0.49 18.83 -11.79
N LEU A 111 0.87 17.66 -11.27
CA LEU A 111 1.66 16.66 -12.00
C LEU A 111 0.88 16.10 -13.21
N TRP A 112 -0.43 15.95 -13.09
CA TRP A 112 -1.31 15.53 -14.18
C TRP A 112 -1.31 16.54 -15.32
N GLY A 113 -1.43 17.84 -15.02
CA GLY A 113 -1.35 18.90 -16.03
C GLY A 113 0.02 18.95 -16.73
N GLU A 114 1.11 18.71 -16.00
CA GLU A 114 2.45 18.58 -16.58
C GLU A 114 2.55 17.36 -17.51
N LEU A 115 2.01 16.21 -17.09
CA LEU A 115 2.00 14.98 -17.89
C LEU A 115 1.22 15.17 -19.20
N THR A 116 0.00 15.70 -19.15
CA THR A 116 -0.84 15.88 -20.35
C THR A 116 -0.29 16.94 -21.30
N THR A 117 0.34 18.00 -20.77
CA THR A 117 1.02 19.02 -21.57
C THR A 117 2.26 18.46 -22.28
N LYS A 118 3.05 17.64 -21.59
CA LYS A 118 4.27 17.04 -22.13
C LYS A 118 3.99 15.95 -23.17
N TYR A 119 2.89 15.21 -23.00
CA TYR A 119 2.51 14.09 -23.86
C TYR A 119 1.13 14.28 -24.49
N PRO A 120 0.95 15.27 -25.38
CA PRO A 120 -0.36 15.59 -25.96
C PRO A 120 -0.95 14.42 -26.77
N ALA A 121 -0.12 13.57 -27.36
CA ALA A 121 -0.57 12.37 -28.07
C ALA A 121 -1.25 11.32 -27.17
N ALA A 122 -0.99 11.36 -25.85
CA ALA A 122 -1.62 10.49 -24.86
C ALA A 122 -2.89 11.09 -24.24
N SER A 123 -3.13 12.41 -24.40
CA SER A 123 -4.20 13.15 -23.71
C SER A 123 -5.58 12.52 -23.89
N LYS A 124 -5.92 12.03 -25.10
CA LYS A 124 -7.22 11.36 -25.31
C LYS A 124 -7.48 10.23 -24.31
N TYR A 125 -6.56 9.28 -24.19
CA TYR A 125 -6.72 8.17 -23.24
C TYR A 125 -6.61 8.65 -21.79
N LEU A 126 -5.69 9.56 -21.50
CA LEU A 126 -5.53 10.10 -20.15
C LEU A 126 -6.82 10.78 -19.65
N ASP A 127 -7.39 11.66 -20.45
CA ASP A 127 -8.51 12.53 -20.08
C ASP A 127 -9.86 11.82 -20.16
N GLU A 128 -10.07 10.96 -21.16
CA GLU A 128 -11.34 10.24 -21.32
C GLU A 128 -11.40 8.97 -20.45
N GLU A 129 -10.28 8.26 -20.28
CA GLU A 129 -10.29 6.94 -19.63
C GLU A 129 -9.75 6.94 -18.20
N LEU A 130 -8.68 7.69 -17.89
CA LEU A 130 -8.02 7.61 -16.58
C LEU A 130 -8.43 8.71 -15.60
N TYR A 131 -8.50 9.95 -16.05
CA TYR A 131 -8.82 11.09 -15.20
C TYR A 131 -10.18 10.98 -14.49
N PRO A 132 -11.27 10.52 -15.16
CA PRO A 132 -12.58 10.43 -14.51
C PRO A 132 -12.61 9.42 -13.36
N CYS A 133 -11.72 8.43 -13.39
CA CYS A 133 -11.61 7.38 -12.38
C CYS A 133 -10.33 7.49 -11.52
N ARG A 134 -9.71 8.67 -11.45
CA ARG A 134 -8.46 8.90 -10.71
C ARG A 134 -8.51 8.53 -9.24
N ALA A 135 -9.65 8.72 -8.58
CA ALA A 135 -9.80 8.35 -7.18
C ALA A 135 -9.63 6.84 -6.94
N GLN A 136 -9.96 6.00 -7.93
CA GLN A 136 -9.88 4.55 -7.85
C GLN A 136 -8.48 3.99 -8.11
N TRP A 137 -7.54 4.78 -8.62
CA TRP A 137 -6.20 4.28 -8.94
C TRP A 137 -5.05 5.15 -8.46
N ALA A 138 -5.24 6.43 -8.17
CA ALA A 138 -4.15 7.31 -7.74
C ALA A 138 -3.94 7.28 -6.22
N TRP A 139 -2.67 7.33 -5.79
CA TRP A 139 -2.28 7.22 -4.39
C TRP A 139 -2.86 8.35 -3.52
N ALA A 140 -3.04 9.54 -4.09
CA ALA A 140 -3.63 10.70 -3.41
C ALA A 140 -5.00 10.42 -2.77
N TRP A 141 -5.77 9.47 -3.29
CA TRP A 141 -7.05 9.05 -2.73
C TRP A 141 -6.94 7.70 -2.00
N ILE A 142 -6.26 6.72 -2.59
CA ILE A 142 -6.14 5.36 -2.05
C ILE A 142 -5.40 5.34 -0.71
N SER A 143 -4.44 6.23 -0.50
CA SER A 143 -3.64 6.30 0.74
C SER A 143 -4.48 6.51 2.01
N ASN A 144 -5.67 7.08 1.88
CA ASN A 144 -6.59 7.28 3.00
C ASN A 144 -7.50 6.07 3.28
N VAL A 145 -7.37 5.00 2.49
CA VAL A 145 -8.18 3.78 2.58
C VAL A 145 -7.33 2.64 3.10
N PHE A 146 -7.86 1.89 4.06
CA PHE A 146 -7.19 0.69 4.55
C PHE A 146 -7.28 -0.43 3.50
N THR A 147 -6.19 -0.64 2.76
CA THR A 147 -6.09 -1.67 1.72
C THR A 147 -5.29 -2.90 2.13
N ALA A 148 -4.92 -3.01 3.42
CA ALA A 148 -4.02 -4.04 3.96
C ALA A 148 -2.73 -4.25 3.11
N GLY A 149 -2.24 -3.17 2.52
CA GLY A 149 -1.03 -3.16 1.68
C GLY A 149 -1.24 -3.70 0.25
N VAL A 150 -2.48 -4.01 -0.14
CA VAL A 150 -2.76 -4.53 -1.49
C VAL A 150 -2.66 -3.41 -2.51
N ARG A 151 -1.81 -3.65 -3.50
CA ARG A 151 -1.59 -2.76 -4.66
C ARG A 151 -1.61 -3.53 -5.97
N THR A 152 -1.14 -4.77 -5.97
CA THR A 152 -1.03 -5.63 -7.15
C THR A 152 -1.91 -6.88 -7.03
N THR A 153 -2.07 -7.60 -8.14
CA THR A 153 -2.76 -8.89 -8.22
C THR A 153 -1.93 -10.04 -7.68
N GLY A 154 -0.72 -9.85 -7.15
CA GLY A 154 0.17 -10.95 -6.79
C GLY A 154 -0.44 -11.99 -5.84
N ARG A 155 -1.26 -11.55 -4.86
CA ARG A 155 -2.00 -12.46 -3.97
C ARG A 155 -3.09 -13.25 -4.73
N VAL A 156 -3.85 -12.57 -5.59
CA VAL A 156 -4.89 -13.18 -6.42
C VAL A 156 -4.27 -14.15 -7.43
N GLU A 157 -3.17 -13.78 -8.08
CA GLU A 157 -2.44 -14.62 -9.04
C GLU A 157 -1.84 -15.85 -8.37
N GLY A 158 -1.29 -15.71 -7.17
CA GLY A 158 -0.80 -16.83 -6.36
C GLY A 158 -1.91 -17.86 -6.09
N GLU A 159 -3.06 -17.41 -5.59
CA GLU A 159 -4.19 -18.31 -5.36
C GLU A 159 -4.80 -18.83 -6.66
N ASN A 160 -4.85 -18.02 -7.71
CA ASN A 160 -5.33 -18.45 -9.03
C ASN A 160 -4.44 -19.56 -9.61
N ARG A 161 -3.11 -19.48 -9.42
CA ARG A 161 -2.18 -20.54 -9.80
C ARG A 161 -2.48 -21.84 -9.06
N ILE A 162 -2.72 -21.77 -7.75
CA ILE A 162 -3.10 -22.93 -6.93
C ILE A 162 -4.43 -23.52 -7.44
N ASN A 163 -5.44 -22.68 -7.66
CA ASN A 163 -6.74 -23.13 -8.17
C ASN A 163 -6.66 -23.76 -9.56
N LYS A 164 -5.78 -23.25 -10.43
CA LYS A 164 -5.50 -23.84 -11.75
C LYS A 164 -4.74 -25.17 -11.68
N ALA A 165 -4.09 -25.49 -10.56
CA ALA A 165 -3.48 -26.79 -10.33
C ALA A 165 -4.48 -27.79 -9.71
N ILE A 166 -5.40 -27.28 -8.89
CA ILE A 166 -6.53 -28.05 -8.35
C ILE A 166 -7.52 -28.41 -9.48
N GLY A 167 -7.90 -27.40 -10.26
CA GLY A 167 -8.63 -27.54 -11.51
C GLY A 167 -7.71 -27.91 -12.66
N GLY A 168 -8.28 -28.33 -13.78
CA GLY A 168 -7.49 -28.61 -14.98
C GLY A 168 -8.31 -29.39 -16.01
N PRO A 169 -7.87 -29.45 -17.28
CA PRO A 169 -8.64 -30.08 -18.35
C PRO A 169 -8.98 -31.55 -18.10
N LYS A 170 -8.19 -32.22 -17.26
CA LYS A 170 -8.34 -33.65 -16.91
C LYS A 170 -9.10 -33.88 -15.59
N LYS A 171 -9.56 -32.83 -14.92
CA LYS A 171 -10.25 -32.93 -13.63
C LYS A 171 -11.75 -32.85 -13.84
N THR A 172 -12.50 -33.73 -13.18
CA THR A 172 -13.96 -33.61 -13.15
C THR A 172 -14.38 -32.45 -12.25
N PHE A 173 -15.62 -31.97 -12.41
CA PHE A 173 -16.16 -30.94 -11.53
C PHE A 173 -16.17 -31.37 -10.06
N LEU A 174 -16.45 -32.64 -9.76
CA LEU A 174 -16.40 -33.17 -8.39
C LEU A 174 -14.98 -33.12 -7.81
N GLN A 175 -13.96 -33.43 -8.61
CA GLN A 175 -12.56 -33.33 -8.18
C GLN A 175 -12.16 -31.88 -7.91
N LEU A 176 -12.60 -30.94 -8.76
CA LEU A 176 -12.42 -29.52 -8.53
C LEU A 176 -13.09 -29.09 -7.22
N PHE A 177 -14.37 -29.42 -7.03
CA PHE A 177 -15.15 -29.08 -5.84
C PHE A 177 -14.47 -29.59 -4.56
N ASN A 178 -14.09 -30.87 -4.53
CA ASN A 178 -13.40 -31.46 -3.38
C ASN A 178 -12.05 -30.80 -3.12
N GLY A 179 -11.27 -30.51 -4.16
CA GLY A 179 -9.97 -29.86 -4.00
C GLY A 179 -10.06 -28.42 -3.50
N LEU A 180 -11.07 -27.65 -3.94
CA LEU A 180 -11.31 -26.29 -3.43
C LEU A 180 -11.77 -26.29 -1.96
N ASN A 181 -12.60 -27.26 -1.57
CA ASN A 181 -12.99 -27.44 -0.17
C ASN A 181 -11.80 -27.83 0.70
N GLN A 182 -10.97 -28.79 0.24
CA GLN A 182 -9.74 -29.16 0.94
C GLN A 182 -8.81 -27.94 1.10
N ARG A 183 -8.64 -27.12 0.05
CA ARG A 183 -7.85 -25.88 0.13
C ARG A 183 -8.39 -24.91 1.19
N THR A 184 -9.71 -24.82 1.31
CA THR A 184 -10.39 -23.98 2.33
C THR A 184 -10.17 -24.51 3.74
N GLU A 185 -10.25 -25.83 3.94
CA GLU A 185 -9.95 -26.50 5.21
C GLU A 185 -8.47 -26.30 5.61
N GLU A 186 -7.54 -26.43 4.67
CA GLU A 186 -6.11 -26.18 4.90
C GLU A 186 -5.85 -24.73 5.33
N GLN A 187 -6.48 -23.74 4.68
CA GLN A 187 -6.38 -22.34 5.07
C GLN A 187 -6.96 -22.12 6.49
N THR A 188 -8.06 -22.78 6.82
CA THR A 188 -8.69 -22.71 8.14
C THR A 188 -7.81 -23.33 9.23
N ASN A 189 -7.22 -24.50 8.96
CA ASN A 189 -6.31 -25.16 9.90
C ASN A 189 -5.05 -24.31 10.17
N LYS A 190 -4.48 -23.68 9.14
CA LYS A 190 -3.32 -22.79 9.29
C LYS A 190 -3.63 -21.59 10.18
N ASP A 191 -4.78 -20.97 10.00
CA ASP A 191 -5.24 -19.87 10.83
C ASP A 191 -5.47 -20.28 12.28
N LEU A 192 -6.13 -21.43 12.53
CA LEU A 192 -6.29 -21.94 13.89
C LEU A 192 -4.94 -22.19 14.59
N ILE A 193 -3.93 -22.66 13.85
CA ILE A 193 -2.56 -22.81 14.36
C ILE A 193 -1.95 -21.44 14.68
N GLN A 194 -2.10 -20.44 13.81
CA GLN A 194 -1.59 -19.08 14.04
C GLN A 194 -2.27 -18.40 15.24
N VAL A 195 -3.59 -18.56 15.41
CA VAL A 195 -4.32 -18.10 16.60
C VAL A 195 -3.75 -18.72 17.86
N ARG A 196 -3.54 -20.05 17.87
CA ARG A 196 -2.95 -20.75 19.02
C ARG A 196 -1.53 -20.28 19.30
N GLN A 197 -0.69 -20.08 18.30
CA GLN A 197 0.68 -19.61 18.47
C GLN A 197 0.73 -18.17 19.00
N SER A 198 -0.06 -17.27 18.42
CA SER A 198 -0.10 -15.86 18.85
C SER A 198 -0.58 -15.68 20.29
N SER A 199 -1.55 -16.49 20.74
CA SER A 199 -1.99 -16.50 22.15
C SER A 199 -0.91 -16.92 23.15
N ARG A 200 0.15 -17.60 22.69
CA ARG A 200 1.26 -18.10 23.53
C ARG A 200 2.46 -17.16 23.55
N CYS A 201 2.53 -16.18 22.65
CA CYS A 201 3.62 -15.21 22.62
C CYS A 201 3.51 -14.28 23.83
N ARG A 202 4.55 -14.26 24.68
CA ARG A 202 4.73 -13.22 25.69
C ARG A 202 5.61 -12.11 25.10
N HIS A 203 5.11 -10.90 25.19
CA HIS A 203 5.83 -9.67 24.88
C HIS A 203 6.82 -9.32 26.01
N GLU A 204 7.93 -8.66 25.69
CA GLU A 204 8.94 -8.22 26.67
C GLU A 204 8.37 -7.18 27.64
N SER A 205 8.61 -7.37 28.93
CA SER A 205 8.02 -6.56 30.01
C SER A 205 8.38 -5.07 29.97
N ASN A 206 9.53 -4.71 29.39
CA ASN A 206 10.00 -3.32 29.36
C ASN A 206 9.25 -2.48 28.32
N LEU A 207 8.81 -3.08 27.21
CA LEU A 207 7.97 -2.42 26.22
C LEU A 207 6.53 -2.25 26.71
N GLU A 208 6.05 -3.24 27.47
CA GLU A 208 4.73 -3.21 28.10
C GLU A 208 4.55 -2.01 29.03
N SER A 209 5.58 -1.63 29.78
CA SER A 209 5.51 -0.47 30.66
C SER A 209 5.58 0.85 29.89
N LEU A 210 6.47 0.96 28.91
CA LEU A 210 6.69 2.18 28.12
C LEU A 210 5.50 2.53 27.20
N PHE A 211 4.82 1.52 26.66
CA PHE A 211 3.71 1.69 25.71
C PHE A 211 2.38 1.14 26.24
N ALA A 212 2.19 1.08 27.56
CA ALA A 212 1.01 0.48 28.19
C ALA A 212 -0.33 0.99 27.63
N GLY A 213 -0.46 2.30 27.42
CA GLY A 213 -1.67 2.92 26.84
C GLY A 213 -1.95 2.47 25.40
N PRO A 214 -1.03 2.73 24.45
CA PRO A 214 -1.16 2.24 23.07
C PRO A 214 -1.35 0.73 22.96
N LEU A 215 -0.61 -0.08 23.75
CA LEU A 215 -0.72 -1.54 23.73
C LEU A 215 -2.08 -2.03 24.23
N LYS A 216 -2.65 -1.39 25.26
CA LYS A 216 -4.03 -1.69 25.70
C LYS A 216 -5.02 -1.47 24.57
N ILE A 217 -4.96 -0.30 23.93
CA ILE A 217 -5.83 0.07 22.82
C ILE A 217 -5.67 -0.93 21.64
N LEU A 218 -4.44 -1.31 21.30
CA LEU A 218 -4.19 -2.28 20.24
C LEU A 218 -4.72 -3.67 20.59
N ARG A 219 -4.65 -4.11 21.85
CA ARG A 219 -5.22 -5.40 22.28
C ARG A 219 -6.74 -5.41 22.21
N ASP A 220 -7.36 -4.30 22.55
CA ASP A 220 -8.82 -4.17 22.57
C ASP A 220 -9.41 -4.10 21.14
N HIS A 221 -8.63 -3.64 20.16
CA HIS A 221 -9.17 -3.26 18.85
C HIS A 221 -8.42 -3.79 17.62
N ALA A 222 -7.20 -4.31 17.75
CA ALA A 222 -6.39 -4.77 16.63
C ALA A 222 -6.26 -6.30 16.59
N GLY A 223 -6.24 -6.85 15.37
CA GLY A 223 -5.90 -8.25 15.15
C GLY A 223 -4.41 -8.54 15.41
N PRO A 224 -4.02 -9.81 15.55
CA PRO A 224 -2.65 -10.19 15.90
C PRO A 224 -1.57 -9.62 14.98
N PHE A 225 -1.79 -9.56 13.66
CA PHE A 225 -0.83 -8.98 12.72
C PHE A 225 -0.54 -7.51 13.01
N ALA A 226 -1.60 -6.70 13.17
CA ALA A 226 -1.45 -5.28 13.45
C ALA A 226 -0.82 -5.07 14.83
N LEU A 227 -1.25 -5.84 15.84
CA LEU A 227 -0.65 -5.80 17.17
C LEU A 227 0.85 -6.13 17.14
N GLN A 228 1.24 -7.24 16.50
CA GLN A 228 2.66 -7.64 16.43
C GLN A 228 3.49 -6.68 15.57
N THR A 229 2.92 -6.14 14.51
CA THR A 229 3.58 -5.12 13.68
C THR A 229 3.82 -3.85 14.50
N CYS A 230 2.82 -3.34 15.19
CA CYS A 230 2.94 -2.17 16.06
C CYS A 230 3.90 -2.45 17.23
N TYR A 231 3.84 -3.64 17.82
CA TYR A 231 4.76 -4.05 18.87
C TYR A 231 6.21 -4.04 18.38
N LYS A 232 6.48 -4.61 17.20
CA LYS A 232 7.81 -4.58 16.59
C LYS A 232 8.26 -3.15 16.28
N GLN A 233 7.36 -2.29 15.78
CA GLN A 233 7.68 -0.87 15.57
C GLN A 233 7.96 -0.12 16.88
N MET A 234 7.26 -0.44 17.97
CA MET A 234 7.53 0.09 19.31
C MET A 234 8.91 -0.39 19.79
N GLN A 235 9.24 -1.68 19.59
CA GLN A 235 10.55 -2.22 19.89
C GLN A 235 11.66 -1.52 19.08
N ASP A 236 11.50 -1.43 17.77
CA ASP A 236 12.44 -0.76 16.87
C ASP A 236 12.59 0.73 17.21
N SER A 237 11.57 1.36 17.81
CA SER A 237 11.65 2.75 18.28
C SER A 237 12.55 2.95 19.50
N LEU A 238 12.87 1.89 20.25
CA LEU A 238 13.76 1.95 21.41
C LEU A 238 15.22 1.65 21.05
N PHE A 239 15.47 1.08 19.87
CA PHE A 239 16.82 0.72 19.41
C PHE A 239 17.28 1.66 18.30
N TYR A 240 17.70 2.86 18.67
CA TYR A 240 18.39 3.77 17.76
C TYR A 240 19.72 4.26 18.33
N SER A 241 20.74 4.29 17.47
CA SER A 241 21.99 5.02 17.69
C SER A 241 21.86 6.38 17.02
N THR A 242 22.29 7.44 17.70
CA THR A 242 22.36 8.77 17.10
C THR A 242 23.80 9.16 16.86
N GLU A 243 24.14 9.48 15.62
CA GLU A 243 25.42 10.09 15.26
C GLU A 243 25.19 11.55 14.88
N VAL A 244 25.98 12.45 15.45
CA VAL A 244 25.96 13.86 15.04
C VAL A 244 26.64 13.96 13.68
N VAL A 245 25.88 14.38 12.68
CA VAL A 245 26.45 14.65 11.36
C VAL A 245 27.24 15.93 11.44
N GLN A 246 28.52 15.85 11.06
CA GLN A 246 29.34 17.04 10.86
C GLN A 246 29.14 17.53 9.43
N HIS A 247 29.01 18.84 9.24
CA HIS A 247 29.03 19.40 7.89
C HIS A 247 30.43 19.23 7.29
N PRO A 248 30.57 19.16 5.95
CA PRO A 248 31.87 19.12 5.30
C PRO A 248 32.77 20.28 5.74
N SER A 249 34.08 20.05 5.77
CA SER A 249 35.07 21.05 6.19
C SER A 249 35.08 22.32 5.33
N GLU A 250 34.57 22.23 4.10
CA GLU A 250 34.59 23.31 3.11
C GLU A 250 33.41 24.30 3.25
N VAL A 251 32.52 24.07 4.22
CA VAL A 251 31.36 24.91 4.53
C VAL A 251 31.38 25.29 6.01
N ALA A 252 31.09 26.54 6.33
CA ALA A 252 31.09 27.05 7.70
C ALA A 252 29.76 26.80 8.43
N SER A 253 28.71 26.40 7.71
CA SER A 253 27.41 26.07 8.27
C SER A 253 26.61 25.17 7.34
N TRP A 254 25.59 24.51 7.89
CA TRP A 254 24.61 23.80 7.07
C TRP A 254 23.83 24.71 6.13
N THR A 255 23.60 25.98 6.51
CA THR A 255 22.97 26.98 5.64
C THR A 255 23.80 27.23 4.39
N GLU A 256 25.12 27.34 4.54
CA GLU A 256 26.04 27.51 3.41
C GLU A 256 26.07 26.25 2.52
N TYR A 257 26.05 25.07 3.13
CA TYR A 257 25.97 23.79 2.41
C TYR A 257 24.75 23.74 1.50
N ALA A 258 23.55 24.08 1.99
CA ALA A 258 22.33 24.08 1.19
C ALA A 258 22.33 25.09 0.04
N LEU A 259 22.96 26.25 0.22
CA LEU A 259 23.05 27.27 -0.82
C LEU A 259 23.98 26.85 -1.97
N ARG A 260 25.02 26.06 -1.69
CA ARG A 260 25.95 25.54 -2.70
C ARG A 260 25.39 24.37 -3.51
N SER A 261 24.47 23.58 -2.95
CA SER A 261 23.95 22.33 -3.55
C SER A 261 22.78 22.49 -4.53
N ALA A 262 22.55 23.67 -5.11
CA ALA A 262 21.37 23.97 -5.94
C ALA A 262 21.24 23.19 -7.27
N LYS A 263 22.20 22.32 -7.63
CA LYS A 263 22.08 21.39 -8.77
C LYS A 263 21.92 19.96 -8.26
N GLU A 264 20.71 19.44 -8.37
CA GLU A 264 20.34 18.07 -8.00
C GLU A 264 20.92 17.04 -8.97
N ALA A 265 21.29 15.87 -8.44
CA ALA A 265 21.30 14.63 -9.22
C ALA A 265 19.86 14.09 -9.25
N SER A 266 19.37 13.74 -10.45
CA SER A 266 18.07 13.11 -10.62
C SER A 266 18.04 11.75 -9.93
N PHE A 267 16.92 11.45 -9.28
CA PHE A 267 16.65 10.14 -8.68
C PHE A 267 16.74 9.03 -9.74
N GLU A 268 17.53 7.99 -9.47
CA GLU A 268 17.59 6.75 -10.27
C GLU A 268 16.89 5.61 -9.52
N TRP A 269 15.92 4.97 -10.17
CA TRP A 269 15.22 3.81 -9.60
C TRP A 269 16.15 2.61 -9.53
N ILE A 270 16.03 1.81 -8.47
CA ILE A 270 16.57 0.45 -8.46
C ILE A 270 15.71 -0.38 -9.42
N PRO A 271 16.28 -1.00 -10.47
CA PRO A 271 15.52 -1.83 -11.40
C PRO A 271 14.76 -2.95 -10.66
N GLY A 272 13.44 -3.06 -10.88
CA GLY A 272 12.61 -4.14 -10.36
C GLY A 272 11.86 -3.83 -9.05
N GLU A 273 12.06 -2.68 -8.42
CA GLU A 273 11.32 -2.27 -7.21
C GLU A 273 9.82 -2.05 -7.50
N GLU A 274 9.47 -1.64 -8.71
CA GLU A 274 8.11 -1.51 -9.23
C GLU A 274 7.32 -2.83 -9.27
N THR A 275 8.01 -3.96 -9.19
CA THR A 275 7.40 -5.30 -9.21
C THR A 275 7.21 -5.90 -7.82
N GLN A 276 7.72 -5.25 -6.77
CA GLN A 276 7.64 -5.79 -5.41
C GLN A 276 6.22 -5.70 -4.85
N MET A 277 5.73 -6.85 -4.35
CA MET A 277 4.36 -7.00 -3.82
C MET A 277 4.09 -6.20 -2.54
N LEU A 278 5.13 -5.80 -1.82
CA LEU A 278 5.04 -4.99 -0.62
C LEU A 278 6.07 -3.87 -0.72
N ASN A 279 5.65 -2.64 -0.39
CA ASN A 279 6.59 -1.55 -0.23
C ASN A 279 7.40 -1.84 1.04
N ALA A 280 8.70 -2.10 0.92
CA ALA A 280 9.54 -2.37 2.09
C ALA A 280 9.62 -1.17 3.04
N PHE A 281 9.23 0.03 2.57
CA PHE A 281 9.28 1.29 3.34
C PHE A 281 10.56 1.39 4.17
N ASN A 282 11.66 1.03 3.52
CA ASN A 282 12.97 1.42 3.98
C ASN A 282 13.21 2.84 3.45
N ASN A 283 13.03 3.83 4.32
CA ASN A 283 13.24 5.23 3.98
C ASN A 283 14.69 5.53 3.59
N ASP A 284 15.63 4.63 3.91
CA ASP A 284 17.05 4.78 3.63
C ASP A 284 17.35 4.83 2.11
N LYS A 285 16.41 4.37 1.29
CA LYS A 285 16.48 4.45 -0.18
C LYS A 285 15.42 5.37 -0.80
N ALA A 286 14.57 5.99 0.03
CA ALA A 286 13.43 6.77 -0.40
C ALA A 286 13.65 8.28 -0.21
N HIS A 287 13.83 8.96 -1.35
CA HIS A 287 13.12 10.18 -1.72
C HIS A 287 13.37 11.50 -0.99
N VAL A 288 14.27 11.60 -0.01
CA VAL A 288 14.63 12.89 0.58
C VAL A 288 16.13 12.92 0.91
N SER A 289 16.94 13.57 0.06
CA SER A 289 18.35 13.76 0.37
C SER A 289 18.51 14.67 1.60
N VAL A 290 19.58 14.47 2.37
CA VAL A 290 19.96 15.38 3.45
C VAL A 290 19.97 16.82 2.94
N GLN A 291 20.56 17.05 1.77
CA GLN A 291 20.62 18.36 1.10
C GLN A 291 19.23 18.99 0.88
N TRP A 292 18.24 18.21 0.44
CA TRP A 292 16.87 18.70 0.20
C TRP A 292 16.20 19.20 1.48
N LEU A 293 16.37 18.48 2.60
CA LEU A 293 15.81 18.87 3.89
C LEU A 293 16.37 20.21 4.35
N ILE A 294 17.68 20.41 4.19
CA ILE A 294 18.34 21.65 4.59
C ILE A 294 17.85 22.82 3.74
N ALA A 295 17.72 22.62 2.42
CA ALA A 295 17.18 23.63 1.51
C ALA A 295 15.73 24.01 1.84
N LEU A 296 14.88 23.03 2.16
CA LEU A 296 13.48 23.25 2.55
C LEU A 296 13.38 24.09 3.83
N VAL A 297 14.17 23.75 4.86
CA VAL A 297 14.19 24.45 6.16
C VAL A 297 14.71 25.88 5.98
N THR A 298 15.81 26.04 5.23
CA THR A 298 16.43 27.35 4.95
C THR A 298 15.48 28.27 4.17
N LYS A 299 14.77 27.75 3.14
CA LYS A 299 13.77 28.51 2.37
C LYS A 299 12.60 29.03 3.23
N ARG A 300 12.35 28.42 4.38
CA ARG A 300 11.32 28.87 5.34
C ARG A 300 11.87 29.86 6.38
N GLY A 301 13.11 30.34 6.22
CA GLY A 301 13.75 31.29 7.14
C GLY A 301 14.22 30.67 8.45
N LEU A 302 14.28 29.34 8.54
CA LEU A 302 14.72 28.62 9.72
C LEU A 302 16.21 28.30 9.63
N THR A 303 16.93 28.44 10.74
CA THR A 303 18.34 28.07 10.86
C THR A 303 18.48 26.69 11.50
N MET A 304 19.34 25.84 10.95
CA MET A 304 19.61 24.52 11.54
C MET A 304 20.85 24.58 12.43
N GLY A 305 20.70 24.19 13.69
CA GLY A 305 21.82 24.12 14.64
C GLY A 305 22.59 22.80 14.58
N VAL A 306 21.88 21.67 14.65
CA VAL A 306 22.48 20.33 14.73
C VAL A 306 21.70 19.34 13.86
N MET A 307 22.40 18.42 13.22
CA MET A 307 21.82 17.33 12.46
C MET A 307 22.25 15.99 13.06
N PHE A 308 21.28 15.08 13.23
CA PHE A 308 21.52 13.73 13.71
C PHE A 308 21.14 12.72 12.64
N VAL A 309 22.01 11.73 12.40
CA VAL A 309 21.63 10.46 11.79
C VAL A 309 21.16 9.56 12.93
N ILE A 310 19.92 9.14 12.87
CA ILE A 310 19.29 8.18 13.78
C ILE A 310 19.35 6.82 13.06
N ALA A 311 20.36 6.01 13.35
CA ALA A 311 20.41 4.63 12.92
C ALA A 311 19.54 3.78 13.87
N ALA A 312 18.26 3.58 13.55
CA ALA A 312 17.54 2.48 14.17
C ALA A 312 18.21 1.17 13.76
N CYS A 313 18.25 0.16 14.61
CA CYS A 313 19.04 -1.06 14.35
C CYS A 313 18.61 -1.85 13.09
N GLN A 314 17.62 -1.39 12.30
CA GLN A 314 17.40 -1.74 10.89
C GLN A 314 16.87 -0.59 9.97
N LEU A 315 16.90 0.69 10.38
CA LEU A 315 16.41 1.83 9.57
C LEU A 315 17.20 3.11 9.92
N THR A 316 18.02 3.63 8.99
CA THR A 316 18.74 4.91 9.16
C THR A 316 17.88 6.13 8.79
N TRP A 317 17.33 6.81 9.79
CA TRP A 317 16.65 8.11 9.62
C TRP A 317 17.66 9.28 9.69
N VAL A 318 17.47 10.35 8.93
CA VAL A 318 18.17 11.64 9.14
C VAL A 318 17.13 12.75 9.25
N PHE A 319 17.13 13.49 10.37
CA PHE A 319 16.26 14.65 10.59
C PHE A 319 17.08 15.86 11.05
N PRO A 320 16.76 17.10 10.61
CA PRO A 320 17.33 18.30 11.19
C PRO A 320 16.62 18.72 12.47
N ALA A 321 17.40 19.02 13.52
CA ALA A 321 16.87 19.40 14.82
C ALA A 321 16.59 20.91 14.88
N ALA A 322 15.31 21.27 14.74
CA ALA A 322 14.71 22.48 15.30
C ALA A 322 13.19 22.28 15.37
N ILE A 323 12.76 21.58 16.43
CA ILE A 323 11.43 21.48 17.06
C ILE A 323 11.48 20.15 17.82
N SER A 324 11.57 20.22 19.15
CA SER A 324 11.50 19.04 20.02
C SER A 324 10.20 18.30 19.77
N PHE A 325 10.26 17.18 19.04
CA PHE A 325 9.19 16.21 18.98
C PHE A 325 9.71 14.88 18.37
N VAL A 326 9.71 13.85 19.20
CA VAL A 326 10.04 12.46 18.85
C VAL A 326 8.92 11.91 17.95
N PHE A 327 9.02 12.04 16.62
CA PHE A 327 7.92 11.68 15.70
C PHE A 327 8.18 10.53 14.69
N GLY A 328 9.38 9.97 14.55
CA GLY A 328 9.62 8.95 13.50
C GLY A 328 8.77 7.68 13.64
N SER A 329 8.83 7.03 14.80
CA SER A 329 8.12 5.77 15.05
C SER A 329 6.70 6.00 15.59
N MET A 330 6.49 7.08 16.34
CA MET A 330 5.18 7.45 16.86
C MET A 330 4.19 7.84 15.75
N PHE A 331 4.62 8.47 14.65
CA PHE A 331 3.69 8.83 13.57
C PHE A 331 3.18 7.59 12.82
N ARG A 332 3.97 6.50 12.68
CA ARG A 332 3.46 5.21 12.15
C ARG A 332 2.48 4.55 13.11
N ILE A 333 2.74 4.64 14.42
CA ILE A 333 1.83 4.14 15.46
C ILE A 333 0.52 4.94 15.41
N PHE A 334 0.56 6.28 15.45
CA PHE A 334 -0.63 7.14 15.42
C PHE A 334 -1.37 7.14 14.07
N HIS A 335 -0.68 7.04 12.93
CA HIS A 335 -1.34 6.95 11.63
C HIS A 335 -2.01 5.57 11.44
N SER A 336 -1.34 4.48 11.84
CA SER A 336 -1.95 3.12 11.86
C SER A 336 -3.12 3.04 12.85
N ILE A 337 -2.99 3.66 14.02
CA ILE A 337 -4.06 3.81 15.03
C ILE A 337 -5.22 4.61 14.42
N SER A 338 -5.00 5.80 13.84
CA SER A 338 -6.08 6.62 13.27
C SER A 338 -6.89 5.91 12.18
N HIS A 339 -6.26 5.06 11.36
CA HIS A 339 -6.94 4.24 10.35
C HIS A 339 -7.64 3.00 10.94
N LEU A 340 -7.18 2.49 12.09
CA LEU A 340 -7.82 1.42 12.85
C LEU A 340 -9.05 1.92 13.64
N PHE A 341 -9.06 3.18 14.10
CA PHE A 341 -10.09 3.75 15.00
C PHE A 341 -11.34 4.34 14.35
N GLY A 342 -11.64 3.96 13.10
CA GLY A 342 -13.01 4.03 12.58
C GLY A 342 -13.89 2.97 13.25
N LEU A 343 -14.38 3.28 14.46
CA LEU A 343 -15.37 2.58 15.30
C LEU A 343 -15.82 1.16 14.87
N GLY A 344 -15.39 0.16 15.64
CA GLY A 344 -16.15 -1.06 15.97
C GLY A 344 -16.61 -1.96 14.82
N GLY A 345 -15.77 -2.92 14.43
CA GLY A 345 -16.17 -4.07 13.62
C GLY A 345 -15.01 -4.65 12.80
N TYR A 346 -14.97 -5.97 12.63
CA TYR A 346 -13.92 -6.69 11.86
C TYR A 346 -13.74 -6.11 10.45
N LYS A 347 -12.62 -5.44 10.15
CA LYS A 347 -12.31 -4.86 8.82
C LYS A 347 -12.07 -5.96 7.80
N THR A 348 -13.02 -6.10 6.87
CA THR A 348 -12.95 -7.10 5.80
C THR A 348 -12.64 -6.40 4.49
N GLN A 349 -11.72 -6.95 3.70
CA GLN A 349 -11.35 -6.46 2.38
C GLN A 349 -11.39 -7.63 1.42
N ILE A 350 -11.97 -7.43 0.23
CA ILE A 350 -12.07 -8.47 -0.79
C ILE A 350 -11.17 -8.10 -1.97
N LEU A 351 -10.54 -9.09 -2.57
CA LEU A 351 -9.88 -8.98 -3.87
C LEU A 351 -10.51 -9.99 -4.82
N LEU A 352 -10.70 -9.54 -6.06
CA LEU A 352 -11.37 -10.28 -7.13
C LEU A 352 -10.44 -10.57 -8.29
#